data_AF-A0A235F9E2-F1
#
_entry.id   AF-A0A235F9E2-F1
#
_cell.length_a   1.000
_cell.length_b   1.000
_cell.length_c   1.000
_cell.angle_alpha   90.00
_cell.angle_beta   90.00
_cell.angle_gamma   90.00
#
_symmetry.space_group_name_H-M   'P 1'
#
loop_
_entity.id
_entity.type
_entity.pdbx_description
1 polymer ?
#
loop_
_entity_poly.entity_id
_entity_poly.type
_entity_poly.pdbx_seq_one_letter_code
_entity_poly.pdbx_strand_id
1 'polypeptide(L)'
;MTKNAKKSNEFFYQLFKTSKARELAREINDYLYFESPYQNEVEDYHERYKNGQRTDCIGYISKIGNYKFATITVARKVCFVLHLGNKFHTERAIQMQKEIDELLKHNYQSTDNTKLTQGEVYIRLEWVEELAQIKPFIDEAYRLRLISM
;
A
#
# COMPACT_ATOMS: atom_id res chain seq x y z
N MET A 1 -32.08 14.17 -2.68
CA MET A 1 -30.69 13.83 -3.03
C MET A 1 -30.00 13.28 -1.80
N THR A 2 -29.86 11.95 -1.71
CA THR A 2 -29.16 11.30 -0.60
C THR A 2 -27.68 11.64 -0.68
N LYS A 3 -27.14 12.31 0.35
CA LYS A 3 -25.69 12.42 0.57
C LYS A 3 -25.13 11.00 0.61
N ASN A 4 -24.39 10.59 -0.41
CA ASN A 4 -23.67 9.32 -0.41
C ASN A 4 -22.70 9.34 0.79
N ALA A 5 -22.93 8.46 1.76
CA ALA A 5 -22.05 8.31 2.91
C ALA A 5 -20.64 7.97 2.42
N LYS A 6 -19.64 8.69 2.95
CA LYS A 6 -18.23 8.38 2.72
C LYS A 6 -17.97 6.98 3.28
N LYS A 7 -17.50 6.06 2.45
CA LYS A 7 -17.14 4.70 2.88
C LYS A 7 -15.98 4.78 3.87
N SER A 8 -16.13 4.16 5.04
CA SER A 8 -15.08 4.11 6.08
C SER A 8 -13.92 3.20 5.65
N ASN A 9 -12.77 3.29 6.30
CA ASN A 9 -11.68 2.34 6.09
C ASN A 9 -12.11 0.89 6.34
N GLU A 10 -12.95 0.67 7.37
CA GLU A 10 -13.52 -0.64 7.70
C GLU A 10 -14.31 -1.26 6.54
N PHE A 11 -15.05 -0.45 5.77
CA PHE A 11 -15.70 -0.94 4.55
C PHE A 11 -14.70 -1.56 3.57
N PHE A 12 -13.51 -0.96 3.39
CA PHE A 12 -12.50 -1.48 2.48
C PHE A 12 -11.79 -2.70 3.04
N TYR A 13 -11.52 -2.75 4.34
CA TYR A 13 -10.95 -3.93 4.98
C TYR A 13 -11.86 -5.14 4.77
N GLN A 14 -13.18 -4.97 4.85
CA GLN A 14 -14.13 -6.07 4.64
C GLN A 14 -14.14 -6.67 3.23
N LEU A 15 -13.53 -6.01 2.25
CA LEU A 15 -13.41 -6.52 0.88
C LEU A 15 -12.28 -7.55 0.72
N PHE A 16 -11.39 -7.69 1.71
CA PHE A 16 -10.38 -8.76 1.75
C PHE A 16 -11.05 -10.10 2.10
N LYS A 17 -10.65 -11.19 1.44
CA LYS A 17 -11.32 -12.49 1.58
C LYS A 17 -11.10 -13.12 2.96
N THR A 18 -9.84 -13.23 3.39
CA THR A 18 -9.47 -13.90 4.64
C THR A 18 -9.51 -12.95 5.82
N SER A 19 -9.81 -13.44 7.03
CA SER A 19 -9.74 -12.63 8.26
C SER A 19 -8.36 -12.03 8.46
N LYS A 20 -7.32 -12.86 8.26
CA LYS A 20 -5.91 -12.49 8.33
C LYS A 20 -5.58 -11.27 7.48
N ALA A 21 -6.02 -11.23 6.22
CA ALA A 21 -5.77 -10.08 5.36
C ALA A 21 -6.53 -8.82 5.80
N ARG A 22 -7.72 -8.96 6.41
CA ARG A 22 -8.47 -7.82 6.97
C ARG A 22 -7.75 -7.25 8.19
N GLU A 23 -7.27 -8.12 9.07
CA GLU A 23 -6.51 -7.76 10.27
C GLU A 23 -5.21 -7.06 9.89
N LEU A 24 -4.43 -7.64 8.98
CA LEU A 24 -3.20 -7.03 8.50
C LEU A 24 -3.44 -5.67 7.81
N ALA A 25 -4.55 -5.51 7.09
CA ALA A 25 -4.90 -4.21 6.51
C ALA A 25 -5.18 -3.13 7.58
N ARG A 26 -5.75 -3.52 8.73
CA ARG A 26 -5.91 -2.63 9.90
C ARG A 26 -4.56 -2.33 10.54
N GLU A 27 -3.73 -3.35 10.77
CA GLU A 27 -2.40 -3.18 11.35
C GLU A 27 -1.51 -2.27 10.51
N ILE A 28 -1.54 -2.39 9.16
CA ILE A 28 -0.83 -1.48 8.26
C ILE A 28 -1.32 -0.04 8.48
N ASN A 29 -2.64 0.16 8.56
CA ASN A 29 -3.21 1.49 8.78
C ASN A 29 -2.79 2.06 10.12
N ASP A 30 -2.85 1.26 11.19
CA ASP A 30 -2.50 1.68 12.54
C ASP A 30 -1.02 1.99 12.65
N TYR A 31 -0.17 1.17 12.03
CA TYR A 31 1.25 1.46 11.92
C TYR A 31 1.51 2.81 11.25
N LEU A 32 0.91 3.05 10.09
CA LEU A 32 1.13 4.28 9.34
C LEU A 32 0.66 5.53 10.10
N TYR A 33 -0.46 5.47 10.83
CA TYR A 33 -1.02 6.63 11.51
C TYR A 33 -0.58 6.80 12.97
N PHE A 34 -0.08 5.75 13.64
CA PHE A 34 0.15 5.78 15.09
C PHE A 34 1.49 5.23 15.58
N GLU A 35 2.24 4.49 14.75
CA GLU A 35 3.51 3.87 15.19
C GLU A 35 4.72 4.24 14.33
N SER A 36 4.51 4.58 13.06
CA SER A 36 5.59 4.82 12.11
C SER A 36 6.39 6.08 12.48
N PRO A 37 7.70 6.14 12.19
CA PRO A 37 8.52 7.33 12.45
C PRO A 37 8.01 8.60 11.75
N TYR A 38 7.19 8.45 10.71
CA TYR A 38 6.63 9.53 9.89
C TYR A 38 5.10 9.66 10.05
N GLN A 39 4.52 9.13 11.14
CA GLN A 39 3.06 9.11 11.36
C GLN A 39 2.39 10.49 11.23
N ASN A 40 3.07 11.55 11.67
CA ASN A 40 2.55 12.93 11.63
C ASN A 40 2.56 13.51 10.21
N GLU A 41 3.20 12.84 9.27
CA GLU A 41 3.41 13.23 7.88
C GLU A 41 2.56 12.40 6.92
N VAL A 42 1.78 11.43 7.40
CA VAL A 42 0.87 10.63 6.58
C VAL A 42 -0.49 11.32 6.48
N GLU A 43 -1.06 11.33 5.29
CA GLU A 43 -2.47 11.68 5.05
C GLU A 43 -3.15 10.65 4.16
N ASP A 44 -4.47 10.68 4.19
CA ASP A 44 -5.29 9.95 3.25
C ASP A 44 -5.39 10.69 1.92
N TYR A 45 -5.04 9.99 0.83
CA TYR A 45 -5.05 10.53 -0.53
C TYR A 45 -6.42 11.07 -0.95
N HIS A 46 -7.51 10.38 -0.60
CA HIS A 46 -8.85 10.81 -1.02
C HIS A 46 -9.30 12.06 -0.26
N GLU A 47 -8.92 12.19 1.01
CA GLU A 47 -9.21 13.37 1.81
C GLU A 47 -8.45 14.59 1.28
N ARG A 48 -7.16 14.41 1.02
CA ARG A 48 -6.27 15.48 0.54
C ARG A 48 -6.74 16.07 -0.80
N TYR A 49 -7.00 15.22 -1.79
CA TYR A 49 -7.37 15.67 -3.13
C TYR A 49 -8.88 15.85 -3.34
N LYS A 50 -9.70 15.66 -2.30
CA LYS A 50 -11.18 15.70 -2.37
C LYS A 50 -11.73 14.86 -3.53
N ASN A 51 -11.12 13.70 -3.78
CA ASN A 51 -11.32 12.90 -4.99
C ASN A 51 -12.61 12.06 -4.95
N GLY A 52 -13.76 12.71 -4.84
CA GLY A 52 -15.07 12.08 -4.90
C GLY A 52 -15.26 10.93 -3.88
N GLN A 53 -16.14 10.00 -4.22
CA GLN A 53 -16.38 8.81 -3.41
C GLN A 53 -15.29 7.76 -3.68
N ARG A 54 -14.62 7.31 -2.62
CA ARG A 54 -13.68 6.18 -2.68
C ARG A 54 -14.40 4.90 -3.12
N THR A 55 -13.90 4.23 -4.15
CA THR A 55 -14.56 3.05 -4.73
C THR A 55 -13.90 1.73 -4.34
N ASP A 56 -12.57 1.69 -4.28
CA ASP A 56 -11.82 0.43 -4.29
C ASP A 56 -10.46 0.44 -3.56
N CYS A 57 -9.99 1.58 -3.02
CA CYS A 57 -8.67 1.64 -2.40
C CYS A 57 -8.51 2.72 -1.30
N ILE A 58 -7.62 2.45 -0.35
CA ILE A 58 -7.10 3.42 0.63
C ILE A 58 -5.70 3.81 0.17
N GLY A 59 -5.46 5.09 -0.11
CA GLY A 59 -4.16 5.59 -0.54
C GLY A 59 -3.50 6.43 0.55
N TYR A 60 -2.22 6.21 0.79
CA TYR A 60 -1.43 6.92 1.80
C TYR A 60 -0.41 7.83 1.11
N ILE A 61 -0.40 9.10 1.51
CA ILE A 61 0.44 10.16 0.93
C ILE A 61 1.30 10.81 2.02
N SER A 62 2.54 11.17 1.66
CA SER A 62 3.39 12.02 2.50
C SER A 62 3.01 13.49 2.35
N LYS A 63 2.91 14.22 3.47
CA LYS A 63 2.73 15.69 3.52
C LYS A 63 3.94 16.44 3.00
N ILE A 64 5.15 15.88 3.16
CA ILE A 64 6.40 16.55 2.78
C ILE A 64 6.58 16.49 1.26
N GLY A 65 6.37 15.33 0.66
CA GLY A 65 6.57 15.13 -0.79
C GLY A 65 5.33 15.35 -1.65
N ASN A 66 4.12 15.38 -1.08
CA ASN A 66 2.85 15.38 -1.83
C ASN A 66 2.71 14.18 -2.78
N TYR A 67 3.21 13.03 -2.33
CA TYR A 67 3.31 11.82 -3.13
C TYR A 67 2.69 10.63 -2.43
N LYS A 68 1.88 9.87 -3.17
CA LYS A 68 1.43 8.55 -2.71
C LYS A 68 2.62 7.61 -2.60
N PHE A 69 2.78 6.97 -1.44
CA PHE A 69 3.84 5.98 -1.18
C PHE A 69 3.29 4.58 -0.92
N ALA A 70 2.01 4.47 -0.55
CA ALA A 70 1.35 3.18 -0.36
C ALA A 70 -0.13 3.21 -0.76
N THR A 71 -0.68 2.06 -1.17
CA THR A 71 -2.11 1.86 -1.42
C THR A 71 -2.56 0.49 -0.95
N ILE A 72 -3.58 0.42 -0.11
CA ILE A 72 -4.36 -0.81 0.11
C ILE A 72 -5.46 -0.81 -0.96
N THR A 73 -5.50 -1.81 -1.83
CA THR A 73 -6.47 -1.90 -2.93
C THR A 73 -7.09 -3.27 -3.04
N VAL A 74 -8.38 -3.32 -3.40
CA VAL A 74 -9.05 -4.58 -3.76
C VAL A 74 -8.98 -4.86 -5.26
N ALA A 75 -8.48 -3.90 -6.05
CA ALA A 75 -8.09 -4.14 -7.42
C ALA A 75 -6.88 -5.10 -7.49
N ARG A 76 -6.64 -5.68 -8.68
CA ARG A 76 -5.52 -6.62 -8.92
C ARG A 76 -5.46 -7.77 -7.93
N LYS A 77 -6.61 -8.43 -7.74
CA LYS A 77 -6.77 -9.59 -6.85
C LYS A 77 -6.36 -9.34 -5.39
N VAL A 78 -6.54 -8.09 -4.94
CA VAL A 78 -6.45 -7.65 -3.55
C VAL A 78 -5.00 -7.59 -3.04
N CYS A 79 -4.44 -6.38 -3.00
CA CYS A 79 -3.02 -6.15 -2.72
C CYS A 79 -2.79 -4.91 -1.86
N PHE A 80 -1.64 -4.90 -1.21
CA PHE A 80 -0.99 -3.71 -0.73
C PHE A 80 0.14 -3.34 -1.67
N VAL A 81 0.10 -2.11 -2.20
CA VAL A 81 0.99 -1.63 -3.25
C VAL A 81 1.89 -0.56 -2.67
N LEU A 82 3.19 -0.76 -2.75
CA LEU A 82 4.20 0.25 -2.43
C LEU A 82 4.55 1.04 -3.70
N HIS A 83 4.59 2.36 -3.58
CA HIS A 83 4.84 3.28 -4.67
C HIS A 83 6.22 3.89 -4.45
N LEU A 84 7.23 3.42 -5.19
CA LEU A 84 8.61 3.87 -5.04
C LEU A 84 8.92 5.10 -5.92
N GLY A 85 8.08 5.40 -6.91
CA GLY A 85 8.17 6.63 -7.70
C GLY A 85 8.67 6.41 -9.13
N ASN A 86 9.42 7.38 -9.66
CA ASN A 86 9.73 7.51 -11.08
C ASN A 86 10.59 6.35 -11.65
N LYS A 87 10.93 6.46 -12.96
CA LYS A 87 11.72 5.46 -13.69
C LYS A 87 13.03 5.07 -12.99
N PHE A 88 13.70 5.98 -12.27
CA PHE A 88 14.98 5.70 -11.58
C PHE A 88 14.83 4.70 -10.42
N HIS A 89 13.64 4.57 -9.85
CA HIS A 89 13.37 3.57 -8.81
C HIS A 89 12.80 2.26 -9.37
N THR A 90 12.71 2.10 -10.70
CA THR A 90 12.21 0.85 -11.32
C THR A 90 13.09 -0.34 -10.97
N GLU A 91 14.41 -0.18 -11.03
CA GLU A 91 15.35 -1.24 -10.69
C GLU A 91 15.23 -1.63 -9.20
N ARG A 92 15.10 -0.63 -8.32
CA ARG A 92 14.86 -0.91 -6.90
C ARG A 92 13.52 -1.58 -6.66
N ALA A 93 12.45 -1.19 -7.36
CA ALA A 93 11.15 -1.84 -7.27
C ALA A 93 11.21 -3.31 -7.72
N ILE A 94 11.91 -3.61 -8.81
CA ILE A 94 12.14 -5.00 -9.25
C ILE A 94 12.90 -5.79 -8.19
N GLN A 95 13.96 -5.21 -7.62
CA GLN A 95 14.76 -5.87 -6.61
C GLN A 95 13.97 -6.08 -5.30
N MET A 96 13.21 -5.07 -4.86
CA MET A 96 12.34 -5.15 -3.70
C MET A 96 11.23 -6.19 -3.87
N GLN A 97 10.64 -6.30 -5.07
CA GLN A 97 9.65 -7.36 -5.35
C GLN A 97 10.27 -8.75 -5.19
N LYS A 98 11.51 -8.96 -5.66
CA LYS A 98 12.21 -10.25 -5.47
C LYS A 98 12.47 -10.54 -3.99
N GLU A 99 12.94 -9.55 -3.24
CA GLU A 99 13.17 -9.67 -1.79
C GLU A 99 11.89 -10.08 -1.04
N ILE A 100 10.77 -9.47 -1.39
CA ILE A 100 9.46 -9.80 -0.81
C ILE A 100 9.00 -11.19 -1.26
N ASP A 101 9.12 -11.51 -2.54
CA ASP A 101 8.72 -12.81 -3.06
C ASP A 101 9.52 -13.95 -2.39
N GLU A 102 10.82 -13.75 -2.18
CA GLU A 102 11.70 -14.67 -1.44
C GLU A 102 11.32 -14.75 0.04
N LEU A 103 11.11 -13.61 0.71
CA LEU A 103 10.73 -13.54 2.11
C LEU A 103 9.40 -14.26 2.39
N LEU A 104 8.41 -14.05 1.52
CA LEU A 104 7.08 -14.62 1.65
C LEU A 104 6.99 -16.03 1.03
N LYS A 105 8.07 -16.52 0.40
CA LYS A 105 8.12 -17.81 -0.32
C LYS A 105 7.03 -17.95 -1.39
N HIS A 106 6.65 -16.84 -2.01
CA HIS A 106 5.61 -16.76 -3.03
C HIS A 106 6.07 -15.84 -4.14
N ASN A 107 5.83 -16.21 -5.41
CA ASN A 107 6.13 -15.32 -6.53
C ASN A 107 4.86 -14.61 -7.00
N TYR A 108 4.80 -13.29 -6.85
CA TYR A 108 3.60 -12.52 -7.21
C TYR A 108 3.25 -12.61 -8.71
N GLN A 109 4.26 -12.56 -9.57
CA GLN A 109 4.05 -12.53 -11.01
C GLN A 109 3.46 -13.85 -11.55
N SER A 110 3.86 -14.99 -10.98
CA SER A 110 3.39 -16.32 -11.38
C SER A 110 1.95 -16.61 -10.93
N THR A 111 1.50 -16.02 -9.83
CA THR A 111 0.14 -16.23 -9.30
C THR A 111 -0.89 -15.30 -9.90
N ASP A 112 -0.48 -14.06 -10.19
CA ASP A 112 -1.41 -13.01 -10.58
C ASP A 112 -1.43 -12.75 -12.09
N ASN A 113 -0.49 -13.32 -12.87
CA ASN A 113 -0.34 -13.15 -14.33
C ASN A 113 -0.40 -11.67 -14.77
N THR A 114 -0.04 -10.76 -13.86
CA THR A 114 -0.17 -9.33 -14.04
C THR A 114 1.22 -8.74 -14.19
N LYS A 115 1.43 -7.95 -15.26
CA LYS A 115 2.66 -7.19 -15.42
C LYS A 115 2.78 -6.17 -14.30
N LEU A 116 3.91 -6.17 -13.60
CA LEU A 116 4.21 -5.18 -12.56
C LEU A 116 4.28 -3.78 -13.20
N THR A 117 3.59 -2.81 -12.61
CA THR A 117 3.77 -1.40 -13.01
C THR A 117 5.18 -0.97 -12.62
N GLN A 118 5.86 -0.19 -13.48
CA GLN A 118 7.17 0.36 -13.15
C GLN A 118 7.09 1.25 -11.90
N GLY A 119 8.04 1.06 -10.97
CA GLY A 119 8.09 1.80 -9.71
C GLY A 119 7.06 1.36 -8.66
N GLU A 120 6.32 0.28 -8.90
CA GLU A 120 5.39 -0.32 -7.92
C GLU A 120 5.87 -1.69 -7.46
N VAL A 121 5.58 -2.00 -6.20
CA VAL A 121 5.82 -3.31 -5.58
C VAL A 121 4.51 -3.80 -4.97
N TYR A 122 4.20 -5.09 -5.13
CA TYR A 122 2.92 -5.68 -4.79
C TYR A 122 3.08 -6.73 -3.71
N ILE A 123 2.27 -6.60 -2.66
CA ILE A 123 2.25 -7.49 -1.51
C ILE A 123 0.83 -8.03 -1.37
N ARG A 124 0.67 -9.36 -1.50
CA ARG A 124 -0.59 -10.01 -1.16
C ARG A 124 -0.67 -10.16 0.36
N LEU A 125 -1.65 -9.51 0.97
CA LEU A 125 -1.81 -9.54 2.43
C LEU A 125 -2.08 -10.95 2.98
N GLU A 126 -2.59 -11.87 2.15
CA GLU A 126 -2.82 -13.27 2.54
C GLU A 126 -1.51 -14.05 2.78
N TRP A 127 -0.40 -13.60 2.20
CA TRP A 127 0.91 -14.28 2.27
C TRP A 127 1.79 -13.81 3.42
N VAL A 128 1.45 -12.66 4.00
CA VAL A 128 2.22 -12.06 5.10
C VAL A 128 1.72 -12.68 6.40
N GLU A 129 2.60 -13.27 7.19
CA GLU A 129 2.28 -13.83 8.51
C GLU A 129 2.12 -12.74 9.57
N GLU A 130 2.98 -11.74 9.54
CA GLU A 130 2.95 -10.63 10.49
C GLU A 130 3.44 -9.33 9.85
N LEU A 131 2.92 -8.20 10.32
CA LEU A 131 3.27 -6.87 9.81
C LEU A 131 4.79 -6.62 9.82
N ALA A 132 5.50 -7.14 10.81
CA ALA A 132 6.95 -6.98 10.97
C ALA A 132 7.75 -7.41 9.72
N GLN A 133 7.26 -8.39 8.97
CA GLN A 133 7.90 -8.84 7.72
C GLN A 133 7.93 -7.74 6.66
N ILE A 134 6.93 -6.86 6.63
CA ILE A 134 6.76 -5.87 5.56
C ILE A 134 7.04 -4.42 5.99
N LYS A 135 7.11 -4.12 7.30
CA LYS A 135 7.44 -2.76 7.81
C LYS A 135 8.69 -2.16 7.13
N PRO A 136 9.83 -2.86 6.97
CA PRO A 136 11.03 -2.28 6.36
C PRO A 136 10.80 -1.80 4.92
N PHE A 137 10.00 -2.51 4.14
CA PHE A 137 9.67 -2.13 2.75
C PHE A 137 8.72 -0.94 2.68
N ILE A 138 7.77 -0.84 3.63
CA ILE A 138 6.88 0.32 3.76
C ILE A 138 7.71 1.58 4.03
N ASP A 139 8.61 1.50 5.00
CA ASP A 139 9.46 2.63 5.39
C ASP A 139 10.41 3.03 4.26
N GLU A 140 10.96 2.05 3.55
CA GLU A 140 11.78 2.32 2.38
C GLU A 140 10.99 3.00 1.27
N ALA A 141 9.77 2.55 0.96
CA ALA A 141 8.91 3.18 -0.02
C ALA A 141 8.59 4.64 0.35
N TYR A 142 8.33 4.91 1.64
CA TYR A 142 8.17 6.28 2.14
C TYR A 142 9.41 7.14 1.86
N ARG A 143 10.60 6.67 2.27
CA ARG A 143 11.86 7.43 2.09
C ARG A 143 12.19 7.68 0.61
N LEU A 144 12.05 6.68 -0.25
CA LEU A 144 12.35 6.83 -1.69
C LEU A 144 11.46 7.89 -2.34
N ARG A 145 10.21 8.03 -1.90
CA ARG A 145 9.31 9.07 -2.40
C ARG A 145 9.68 10.47 -1.93
N LEU A 146 10.41 10.62 -0.82
CA LEU A 146 10.95 11.90 -0.37
C LEU A 146 12.24 12.30 -1.12
N ILE A 147 13.08 11.32 -1.47
CA ILE A 147 14.34 11.55 -2.19
C ILE A 147 14.10 11.89 -3.68
N SER A 148 12.91 11.56 -4.20
CA SER A 148 12.51 11.88 -5.58
C SER A 148 12.24 13.37 -5.86
N MET A 149 12.61 14.29 -4.95
CA MET A 149 12.59 15.75 -5.16
C MET A 149 13.93 16.24 -5.70
#